data_AF-A0A667G309-F1
#
_entry.id   AF-A0A667G309-F1
#
_cell.length_a   1.000
_cell.length_b   1.000
_cell.length_c   1.000
_cell.angle_alpha   90.00
_cell.angle_beta   90.00
_cell.angle_gamma   90.00
#
_symmetry.space_group_name_H-M   'P 1'
#
loop_
_entity.id
_entity.type
_entity.pdbx_description
1 polymer ?
#
loop_
_entity_poly.entity_id
_entity_poly.type
_entity_poly.pdbx_seq_one_letter_code
_entity_poly.pdbx_strand_id
1 'polypeptide(L)' 'MAADAEPLEMILHLPLLYEDKNVPYMFVRSKRALGWACGLSRTIITSSVTIKEGSQLKQQIQSLPSLVAL' A
#
# COMPACT_ATOMS: atom_id res chain seq x y z
N MET A 1 2.20 -0.88 2.45
CA MET A 1 3.27 -1.82 2.88
C MET A 1 3.15 -2.04 4.38
N ALA A 2 3.52 -3.21 4.90
CA ALA A 2 3.45 -3.51 6.34
C ALA A 2 4.80 -3.26 7.02
N ALA A 3 4.80 -2.59 8.17
CA ALA A 3 6.01 -2.26 8.93
C ALA A 3 6.55 -3.43 9.78
N ASP A 4 5.72 -4.43 10.09
CA ASP A 4 6.04 -5.64 10.87
C ASP A 4 6.47 -6.83 9.96
N ALA A 5 7.01 -6.52 8.79
CA ALA A 5 7.52 -7.52 7.87
C ALA A 5 8.84 -8.10 8.37
N GLU A 6 8.94 -9.41 8.32
CA GLU A 6 10.13 -10.17 8.72
C GLU A 6 10.38 -11.20 7.63
N PRO A 7 11.50 -11.13 6.89
CA PRO A 7 12.54 -10.08 6.91
C PRO A 7 12.08 -8.74 6.29
N LEU A 8 12.57 -7.61 6.82
CA LEU A 8 12.21 -6.26 6.32
C LEU A 8 12.88 -5.96 4.97
N GLU A 9 14.00 -6.64 4.68
CA GLU A 9 14.76 -6.55 3.45
C GLU A 9 13.91 -6.82 2.20
N MET A 10 12.84 -7.59 2.35
CA MET A 10 11.88 -7.86 1.27
C MET A 10 11.15 -6.60 0.78
N ILE A 11 11.09 -5.51 1.56
CA ILE A 11 10.37 -4.28 1.18
C ILE A 11 11.32 -3.17 0.74
N LEU A 12 12.59 -3.18 1.15
CA LEU A 12 13.50 -2.03 1.00
C LEU A 12 13.72 -1.55 -0.45
N HIS A 13 13.55 -2.43 -1.44
CA HIS A 13 13.69 -2.08 -2.85
C HIS A 13 12.45 -1.37 -3.44
N LEU A 14 11.28 -1.52 -2.82
CA LEU A 14 10.03 -0.96 -3.33
C LEU A 14 9.92 0.57 -3.16
N PRO A 15 10.27 1.17 -2.00
CA PRO A 15 10.26 2.63 -1.85
C PRO A 15 11.09 3.36 -2.90
N LEU A 16 12.31 2.89 -3.17
CA LEU A 16 13.20 3.47 -4.19
C LEU A 16 12.54 3.47 -5.58
N LEU A 17 11.90 2.36 -5.96
CA LEU A 17 11.18 2.25 -7.23
C LEU A 17 9.95 3.18 -7.27
N TYR A 18 9.28 3.38 -6.14
CA TYR A 18 8.11 4.24 -6.05
C TYR A 18 8.47 5.72 -6.10
N GLU A 19 9.60 6.12 -5.52
CA GLU A 19 10.16 7.47 -5.65
C GLU A 19 10.51 7.77 -7.11
N ASP A 20 11.25 6.88 -7.79
CA ASP A 20 11.61 7.03 -9.21
C ASP A 20 10.38 7.20 -10.12
N LYS A 21 9.29 6.49 -9.81
CA LYS A 21 8.05 6.51 -10.60
C LYS A 21 7.01 7.50 -10.10
N ASN A 22 7.31 8.29 -9.06
CA ASN A 22 6.36 9.20 -8.40
C ASN A 22 5.04 8.51 -8.00
N VAL A 23 5.12 7.26 -7.53
CA VAL A 23 3.95 6.49 -7.06
C VAL A 23 3.81 6.70 -5.55
N PRO A 24 2.65 7.19 -5.06
CA PRO A 24 2.45 7.35 -3.63
C PRO A 24 2.39 5.98 -2.94
N TYR A 25 3.04 5.88 -1.78
CA TYR A 25 3.07 4.67 -0.97
C TYR A 25 2.90 5.01 0.52
N MET A 26 2.47 4.02 1.30
CA MET A 26 2.29 4.17 2.75
C MET A 26 2.67 2.90 3.52
N PHE A 27 3.05 3.08 4.78
CA PHE A 27 3.29 1.99 5.72
C PHE A 27 2.14 1.85 6.72
N VAL A 28 1.71 0.61 6.95
CA VAL A 28 0.68 0.22 7.91
C VAL A 28 1.35 -0.61 9.00
N ARG A 29 0.89 -0.46 10.25
CA ARG A 29 1.54 -1.10 11.42
C ARG A 29 1.50 -2.63 11.42
N SER A 30 0.52 -3.28 10.78
CA SER A 30 0.35 -4.73 10.85
C SER A 30 0.05 -5.40 9.50
N LYS A 31 0.83 -6.43 9.15
CA LYS A 31 0.66 -7.32 7.99
C LYS A 31 -0.60 -8.17 8.07
N ARG A 32 -1.11 -8.44 9.27
CA ARG A 32 -2.35 -9.19 9.48
C ARG A 32 -3.58 -8.32 9.21
N ALA A 33 -3.59 -7.10 9.76
CA ALA A 33 -4.67 -6.15 9.50
C ALA A 33 -4.77 -5.81 8.00
N LEU A 34 -3.63 -5.70 7.33
CA LEU A 34 -3.55 -5.46 5.88
C LEU A 34 -4.20 -6.63 5.09
N GLY A 35 -3.91 -7.87 5.46
CA GLY A 35 -4.53 -9.06 4.83
C GLY A 35 -6.03 -9.11 4.98
N TRP A 36 -6.53 -8.85 6.20
CA TRP A 36 -7.97 -8.83 6.45
C TRP A 36 -8.66 -7.68 5.70
N ALA A 37 -8.05 -6.50 5.63
CA ALA A 37 -8.56 -5.38 4.85
C ALA A 37 -8.61 -5.67 3.34
N CYS A 38 -7.69 -6.50 2.84
CA CYS A 38 -7.70 -6.99 1.45
C CYS A 38 -8.62 -8.21 1.24
N GLY A 39 -9.35 -8.68 2.26
CA GLY A 39 -10.24 -9.85 2.16
C GLY A 39 -9.51 -11.21 2.15
N LEU A 40 -8.28 -11.26 2.65
CA LEU A 40 -7.48 -12.48 2.73
C LEU A 40 -7.44 -13.02 4.16
N SER A 41 -7.53 -14.34 4.31
CA SER A 41 -7.36 -15.04 5.59
C SER A 41 -5.90 -15.16 6.05
N ARG A 42 -4.95 -14.76 5.19
CA ARG A 42 -3.50 -14.79 5.44
C ARG A 42 -2.92 -13.39 5.57
N THR A 43 -1.78 -13.29 6.25
CA THR A 43 -0.99 -12.06 6.32
C THR A 43 -0.44 -11.69 4.95
N ILE A 44 -0.36 -10.40 4.67
CA ILE A 44 0.28 -9.88 3.47
C ILE A 44 1.17 -8.69 3.82
N ILE A 45 2.26 -8.59 3.07
CA ILE A 45 3.30 -7.61 3.33
C ILE A 45 3.07 -6.35 2.50
N THR A 46 2.62 -6.53 1.25
CA THR A 46 2.38 -5.45 0.29
C THR A 46 1.02 -5.63 -0.36
N SER A 47 0.39 -4.51 -0.69
CA SER A 47 -0.78 -4.44 -1.56
C SER A 47 -0.61 -3.26 -2.49
N SER A 48 -1.19 -3.37 -3.69
CA SER A 48 -1.25 -2.27 -4.64
C SER A 48 -2.71 -2.06 -5.02
N VAL A 49 -3.09 -0.80 -5.13
CA VAL A 49 -4.42 -0.41 -5.59
C VAL A 49 -4.24 0.14 -7.00
N THR A 50 -4.87 -0.51 -7.97
CA THR A 50 -4.87 -0.04 -9.36
C THR A 50 -6.14 0.76 -9.63
N ILE A 51 -6.00 1.82 -10.43
CA ILE A 51 -7.13 2.65 -10.83
C ILE A 51 -7.67 2.09 -12.14
N LYS A 52 -8.96 1.75 -12.16
CA LYS A 52 -9.68 1.36 -13.37
C LYS A 52 -10.62 2.49 -13.80
N GLU A 53 -10.65 2.78 -15.09
CA GLU A 53 -11.60 3.75 -15.64
C GLU A 53 -13.05 3.29 -15.37
N GLY A 54 -13.87 4.19 -14.83
CA GLY A 54 -15.24 3.90 -14.42
C GLY A 54 -15.42 3.38 -12.98
N SER A 55 -14.35 3.21 -12.19
CA SER A 55 -14.51 2.81 -10.78
C SER A 55 -15.11 3.95 -9.93
N GLN A 56 -16.13 3.64 -9.12
CA GLN A 56 -16.72 4.59 -8.16
C GLN A 56 -15.70 5.06 -7.10
N LEU A 57 -14.69 4.23 -6.82
CA LEU A 57 -13.64 4.48 -5.84
C LEU A 57 -12.55 5.44 -6.34
N LYS A 58 -12.59 5.87 -7.61
CA LYS A 58 -11.53 6.70 -8.22
C LYS A 58 -11.28 7.98 -7.42
N GLN A 59 -12.33 8.68 -7.00
CA GLN A 59 -12.20 9.92 -6.22
C GLN A 59 -11.60 9.67 -4.84
N GLN A 60 -11.99 8.58 -4.17
CA GLN A 60 -11.43 8.21 -2.87
C GLN A 60 -9.95 7.82 -2.98
N ILE A 61 -9.56 7.08 -4.02
CA ILE A 61 -8.17 6.69 -4.23
C ILE A 61 -7.29 7.92 -4.54
N GLN A 62 -7.80 8.89 -5.28
CA GLN A 62 -7.09 10.13 -5.60
C GLN A 62 -6.92 11.08 -4.40
N SER A 63 -7.80 11.02 -3.39
CA SER A 63 -7.67 11.83 -2.17
C SER A 63 -6.82 11.19 -1.08
N LEU A 64 -6.49 9.90 -1.19
CA LEU A 64 -5.63 9.20 -0.22
C LEU A 64 -4.22 9.79 -0.12
N PRO A 65 -3.50 10.09 -1.23
CA PRO A 65 -2.14 10.64 -1.14
C PRO A 65 -2.08 11.95 -0.35
N SER A 66 -3.08 12.82 -0.50
CA SER A 66 -3.15 14.09 0.25
C SER A 66 -3.35 13.91 1.75
N LEU A 67 -3.91 12.79 2.19
CA LEU A 67 -4.09 12.48 3.61
C LEU A 67 -2.85 11.87 4.26
N VAL A 68 -1.91 11.37 3.45
CA VAL A 68 -0.75 10.60 3.91
C VAL A 68 0.55 11.43 3.88
N ALA A 69 0.55 12.61 3.25
CA ALA A 69 1.73 13.48 3.11
C ALA A 69 2.11 14.30 4.38
N LEU A 70 1.88 13.77 5.59
CA LEU A 70 2.33 14.35 6.87
C LEU A 70 3.22 13.39 7.64
#